data_AF-A0A7W1GAY1-F1
#
_entry.id   AF-A0A7W1GAY1-F1
#
_cell.length_a   1.000
_cell.length_b   1.000
_cell.length_c   1.000
_cell.angle_alpha   90.00
_cell.angle_beta   90.00
_cell.angle_gamma   90.00
#
_symmetry.space_group_name_H-M   'P 1'
#
loop_
_entity.id
_entity.type
_entity.pdbx_description
1 polymer ?
#
loop_
_entity_poly.entity_id
_entity_poly.type
_entity_poly.pdbx_seq_one_letter_code
_entity_poly.pdbx_strand_id
1 'polypeptide(L)' 'MKVTLLKQYGLLPAGSEMDVNESVGEQLIRRKYARPTDEPALETKVVRTPAKTLARSKK' A
#
# COMPACT_ATOMS: atom_id res chain seq x y z
N MET A 1 -5.98 -7.45 -5.53
CA MET A 1 -6.42 -6.45 -4.52
C MET A 1 -5.96 -6.98 -3.20
N LYS A 2 -5.17 -6.19 -2.48
CA LYS A 2 -4.62 -6.61 -1.19
C LYS A 2 -5.62 -6.27 -0.08
N VAL A 3 -5.91 -7.24 0.78
CA VAL A 3 -6.81 -7.06 1.92
C VAL A 3 -6.20 -7.62 3.20
N THR A 4 -6.40 -6.94 4.31
CA THR A 4 -5.95 -7.36 5.64
C THR A 4 -7.12 -8.05 6.33
N LEU A 5 -6.93 -9.30 6.74
CA LEU A 5 -7.94 -10.06 7.47
C LEU A 5 -8.19 -9.43 8.85
N LEU A 6 -9.46 -9.23 9.23
CA LEU A 6 -9.81 -8.74 10.56
C LEU A 6 -9.96 -9.88 11.58
N LYS A 7 -10.14 -11.10 11.09
CA LYS A 7 -10.31 -12.31 11.90
C LYS A 7 -9.41 -13.41 11.36
N GLN A 8 -9.06 -14.37 12.22
CA GLN A 8 -8.33 -15.56 11.80
C GLN A 8 -9.15 -16.30 10.72
N TYR A 9 -8.49 -16.64 9.62
CA TYR A 9 -9.10 -17.37 8.52
C TYR A 9 -8.27 -18.62 8.23
N GLY A 10 -8.76 -19.78 8.70
CA GLY A 10 -8.00 -21.03 8.66
C GLY A 10 -6.70 -20.93 9.47
N LEU A 11 -5.57 -21.08 8.78
CA LEU A 11 -4.22 -20.99 9.35
C LEU A 11 -3.67 -19.55 9.38
N LEU A 12 -4.34 -18.60 8.73
CA LEU A 12 -3.88 -17.21 8.66
C LEU A 12 -4.39 -16.43 9.87
N PRO A 13 -3.51 -15.84 10.69
CA PRO A 13 -3.93 -15.01 11.82
C PRO A 13 -4.62 -13.73 11.36
N ALA A 14 -5.46 -13.15 12.24
CA ALA A 14 -5.99 -11.81 12.03
C ALA A 14 -4.84 -10.81 11.87
N GLY A 15 -4.98 -9.87 10.94
CA GLY A 15 -3.92 -8.94 10.54
C GLY A 15 -3.05 -9.45 9.38
N SER A 16 -3.24 -10.69 8.92
CA SER A 16 -2.53 -11.19 7.73
C SER A 16 -3.04 -10.52 6.47
N GLU A 17 -2.12 -10.23 5.55
CA GLU A 17 -2.41 -9.69 4.25
C GLU A 17 -2.64 -10.84 3.24
N MET A 18 -3.71 -10.74 2.46
CA MET A 18 -3.98 -11.64 1.34
C MET A 18 -4.19 -10.84 0.07
N ASP A 19 -3.62 -11.30 -1.04
CA ASP A 19 -4.00 -10.82 -2.36
C ASP A 19 -5.16 -11.67 -2.90
N VAL A 20 -6.26 -11.01 -3.21
CA VAL A 20 -7.48 -11.62 -3.73
C VAL A 20 -7.98 -10.85 -4.95
N ASN A 21 -8.86 -11.47 -5.73
CA ASN A 21 -9.56 -10.78 -6.80
C ASN A 21 -10.41 -9.63 -6.24
N GLU A 22 -10.53 -8.52 -6.97
CA GLU A 22 -11.25 -7.32 -6.57
C GLU A 22 -12.70 -7.61 -6.13
N SER A 23 -13.42 -8.44 -6.90
CA SER A 23 -14.80 -8.81 -6.56
C SER A 23 -14.91 -9.58 -5.23
N VAL A 24 -13.92 -10.44 -4.93
CA VAL A 24 -13.86 -11.20 -3.67
C VAL A 24 -13.44 -10.29 -2.52
N GLY A 25 -12.47 -9.41 -2.75
CA GLY A 25 -12.02 -8.40 -1.79
C GLY A 25 -13.16 -7.48 -1.34
N GLU A 26 -13.92 -6.95 -2.28
CA GLU A 26 -15.09 -6.11 -1.97
C GLU A 26 -16.14 -6.86 -1.13
N GLN A 27 -16.41 -8.14 -1.44
CA GLN A 27 -17.33 -8.95 -0.63
C GLN A 27 -16.82 -9.17 0.80
N LEU A 28 -15.53 -9.42 0.97
CA LEU A 28 -14.90 -9.59 2.29
C LEU A 28 -14.94 -8.30 3.11
N ILE A 29 -14.73 -7.15 2.46
CA ILE A 29 -14.82 -5.83 3.09
C ILE A 29 -16.25 -5.51 3.47
N ARG A 30 -17.21 -5.71 2.56
CA ARG A 30 -18.64 -5.47 2.79
C ARG A 30 -19.18 -6.30 3.95
N ARG A 31 -18.71 -7.54 4.08
CA ARG A 31 -19.06 -8.46 5.18
C ARG A 31 -18.24 -8.24 6.46
N LYS A 32 -17.36 -7.23 6.50
CA LYS A 32 -16.48 -6.90 7.64
C LYS A 32 -15.56 -8.04 8.06
N TYR A 33 -15.15 -8.90 7.12
CA TYR A 33 -14.16 -9.95 7.36
C TYR A 33 -12.72 -9.48 7.11
N ALA A 34 -12.55 -8.55 6.18
CA ALA A 34 -11.26 -7.96 5.84
C ALA A 34 -11.39 -6.44 5.68
N ARG A 35 -10.26 -5.75 5.62
CA ARG A 35 -10.18 -4.34 5.20
C ARG A 35 -9.29 -4.23 3.96
N PRO A 36 -9.54 -3.25 3.08
CA PRO A 36 -8.62 -2.98 1.99
C PRO A 36 -7.27 -2.63 2.60
N THR A 37 -6.24 -3.36 2.19
CA THR A 37 -4.87 -2.96 2.40
C THR A 37 -4.54 -2.07 1.22
N ASP A 38 -4.85 -0.78 1.36
CA ASP A 38 -4.18 0.23 0.57
C ASP A 38 -2.69 0.12 0.91
N GLU A 39 -1.97 -0.73 0.21
CA GLU A 39 -0.60 -0.36 -0.14
C GLU A 39 -0.81 0.86 -1.02
N PRO A 40 -0.55 2.10 -0.55
CA PRO A 40 -0.47 3.19 -1.50
C PRO A 40 0.54 2.68 -2.51
N ALA A 41 0.16 2.63 -3.78
CA ALA A 41 1.13 2.51 -4.84
C ALA A 41 2.15 3.62 -4.55
N LEU A 42 3.25 3.27 -3.90
CA LEU A 42 4.41 4.12 -3.77
C LEU A 42 4.99 4.06 -5.18
N GLU A 43 4.27 4.66 -6.13
CA GLU A 43 4.85 5.24 -7.32
C GLU A 43 5.83 6.24 -6.76
N THR A 44 7.03 5.70 -6.58
CA THR A 44 8.23 6.32 -6.08
C THR A 44 8.21 7.73 -6.63
N LYS A 45 7.87 8.71 -5.78
CA LYS A 45 8.18 10.10 -6.07
C LYS A 45 9.70 10.13 -6.07
N VAL A 46 10.30 9.80 -7.22
CA VAL A 46 11.67 10.12 -7.55
C VAL A 46 11.64 11.64 -7.64
N VAL A 47 11.75 12.28 -6.49
CA VAL A 47 12.10 13.68 -6.38
C VAL A 47 13.46 13.75 -7.01
N ARG A 48 13.49 14.06 -8.32
CA ARG A 48 14.68 14.57 -8.98
C ARG A 48 15.06 15.80 -8.17
N THR A 49 15.95 15.63 -7.22
CA THR A 49 16.67 16.71 -6.56
C THR A 49 17.17 17.63 -7.66
N PRO A 50 16.74 18.90 -7.75
CA PRO A 50 17.44 19.83 -8.61
C PRO A 50 18.87 19.91 -8.07
N ALA A 51 19.80 19.52 -8.93
CA ALA A 51 21.22 19.54 -8.64
C ALA A 51 21.61 20.92 -8.13
N LYS A 52 22.26 20.90 -6.98
CA LYS A 52 22.99 21.98 -6.35
C LYS A 52 23.96 22.62 -7.36
N THR A 53 23.62 23.78 -7.92
CA THR A 53 24.59 24.71 -8.55
C THR A 53 24.67 25.98 -7.72
N LEU A 54 25.27 25.84 -6.54
CA LEU A 54 25.86 26.97 -5.80
C LEU A 54 27.24 27.24 -6.43
N ALA A 55 27.30 28.09 -7.45
CA ALA A 55 28.57 28.60 -7.97
C ALA A 55 28.41 30.06 -8.43
N ARG A 56 28.08 30.94 -7.46
CA ARG A 56 28.36 32.37 -7.58
C ARG A 56 29.75 32.62 -7.03
N SER A 57 30.78 32.45 -7.85
CA SER A 57 32.11 33.00 -7.57
C SER A 57 32.34 34.19 -8.48
N LYS A 58 31.99 35.37 -7.97
CA LYS A 58 32.55 36.64 -8.43
C LYS A 58 33.90 36.76 -7.73
N LYS A 59 35.00 36.75 -8.46
CA LYS A 59 36.22 37.43 -8.06
C LYS A 59 37.00 37.86 -9.28
#